data_AF-A0A4Z2E8N4-F1
#
_entry.id   AF-A0A4Z2E8N4-F1
#
_cell.length_a   1.000
_cell.length_b   1.000
_cell.length_c   1.000
_cell.angle_alpha   90.00
_cell.angle_beta   90.00
_cell.angle_gamma   90.00
#
_symmetry.space_group_name_H-M   'P 1'
#
loop_
_entity.id
_entity.type
_entity.pdbx_description
1 polymer ?
#
loop_
_entity_poly.entity_id
_entity_poly.type
_entity_poly.pdbx_seq_one_letter_code
_entity_poly.pdbx_strand_id
1 'polypeptide(L)'
;MIVGALRPGFVPVSVLRELCLAAKPGGYVCMSRNGLESQSGHQYKLSLEAELQLMEEEGLWSHVTTRETDRYMIDMYKYCDAEQKDKYVHGTMYLYRKSLQ
;
A
#
# COMPACT_ATOMS: atom_id res chain seq x y z
N MET A 1 -6.13 -0.22 -9.06
CA MET A 1 -5.10 0.57 -8.35
C MET A 1 -5.76 1.17 -7.11
N ILE A 2 -5.08 1.16 -5.97
CA ILE A 2 -5.53 1.84 -4.74
C ILE A 2 -4.40 2.74 -4.23
N VAL A 3 -4.72 3.97 -3.86
CA VAL A 3 -3.74 4.99 -3.47
C VAL A 3 -4.15 5.63 -2.15
N GLY A 4 -3.28 5.57 -1.15
CA GLY A 4 -3.41 6.31 0.11
C GLY A 4 -4.42 5.74 1.11
N ALA A 5 -5.28 4.81 0.70
CA ALA A 5 -6.30 4.20 1.55
C ALA A 5 -5.78 3.00 2.36
N LEU A 6 -4.61 2.43 2.05
CA LEU A 6 -4.04 1.28 2.76
C LEU A 6 -3.46 1.67 4.13
N ARG A 7 -4.35 2.02 5.07
CA ARG A 7 -4.05 2.45 6.43
C ARG A 7 -5.25 2.23 7.38
N PRO A 8 -5.03 2.23 8.71
CA PRO A 8 -6.12 2.07 9.69
C PRO A 8 -7.24 3.10 9.50
N GLY A 9 -8.49 2.66 9.63
CA GLY A 9 -9.68 3.51 9.53
C GLY A 9 -10.15 3.82 8.10
N PHE A 10 -9.49 3.26 7.07
CA PHE A 10 -9.86 3.42 5.66
C PHE A 10 -10.34 2.08 5.09
N VAL A 11 -9.48 1.31 4.41
CA VAL A 11 -9.85 -0.03 3.91
C VAL A 11 -9.21 -1.14 4.75
N PRO A 12 -9.94 -2.24 5.02
CA PRO A 12 -9.37 -3.40 5.70
C PRO A 12 -8.32 -4.11 4.83
N VAL A 13 -7.45 -4.91 5.44
CA VAL A 13 -6.43 -5.70 4.74
C VAL A 13 -7.06 -6.70 3.75
N SER A 14 -8.29 -7.17 4.00
CA SER A 14 -9.03 -8.06 3.10
C SER A 14 -9.23 -7.49 1.68
N VAL A 15 -9.12 -6.16 1.52
CA VAL A 15 -9.18 -5.50 0.19
C VAL A 15 -8.14 -6.06 -0.78
N LEU A 16 -7.01 -6.61 -0.30
CA LEU A 16 -5.99 -7.22 -1.14
C LEU A 16 -6.57 -8.38 -1.97
N ARG A 17 -7.35 -9.25 -1.33
CA ARG A 17 -8.04 -10.36 -2.00
C ARG A 17 -9.07 -9.85 -3.00
N GLU A 18 -9.84 -8.82 -2.65
CA GLU A 18 -10.82 -8.19 -3.54
C GLU A 18 -10.16 -7.57 -4.78
N LEU A 19 -9.02 -6.89 -4.61
CA LEU A 19 -8.23 -6.32 -5.71
C LEU A 19 -7.67 -7.40 -6.64
N CYS A 20 -7.17 -8.50 -6.07
CA CYS A 20 -6.72 -9.65 -6.84
C CYS A 20 -7.89 -10.29 -7.62
N LEU A 21 -9.05 -10.49 -6.99
CA LEU A 21 -10.25 -11.01 -7.64
C LEU A 21 -10.71 -10.13 -8.80
N ALA A 22 -10.73 -8.81 -8.62
CA ALA A 22 -11.15 -7.85 -9.64
C ALA A 22 -10.16 -7.73 -10.82
N ALA A 23 -8.88 -8.06 -10.62
CA ALA A 23 -7.89 -8.02 -11.69
C ALA A 23 -8.10 -9.15 -12.72
N LYS A 24 -7.80 -8.87 -14.00
CA LYS A 24 -7.78 -9.89 -15.05
C LYS A 24 -6.59 -10.84 -14.83
N PRO A 25 -6.66 -12.11 -15.27
CA PRO A 25 -5.51 -13.01 -15.24
C PRO A 25 -4.28 -12.37 -15.88
N GLY A 26 -3.13 -12.46 -15.21
CA GLY A 26 -1.89 -11.80 -15.64
C GLY A 26 -1.85 -10.27 -15.51
N GLY A 27 -2.93 -9.65 -15.02
CA GLY A 27 -3.04 -8.21 -14.81
C GLY A 27 -2.25 -7.73 -13.59
N TYR A 28 -1.87 -6.45 -13.62
CA TYR A 28 -1.08 -5.83 -12.55
C TYR A 28 -1.97 -5.08 -11.56
N VAL A 29 -1.67 -5.23 -10.27
CA VAL A 29 -2.31 -4.52 -9.16
C VAL A 29 -1.26 -3.63 -8.51
N CYS A 30 -1.41 -2.32 -8.71
CA CYS A 30 -0.59 -1.29 -8.06
C CYS A 30 -1.31 -0.74 -6.84
N MET A 31 -0.59 -0.67 -5.73
CA MET A 31 -1.10 -0.33 -4.40
C MET A 31 -0.12 0.60 -3.71
N SER A 32 -0.60 1.61 -2.99
CA SER A 32 0.29 2.47 -2.21
C SER A 32 -0.30 2.91 -0.88
N ARG A 33 0.58 3.08 0.11
CA ARG A 33 0.28 3.60 1.44
C ARG A 33 1.20 4.75 1.80
N ASN A 34 0.73 5.67 2.64
CA ASN A 34 1.64 6.60 3.30
C ASN A 34 2.40 5.90 4.42
N GLY A 35 3.55 6.46 4.74
CA GLY A 35 4.44 5.97 5.77
C GLY A 35 4.29 6.66 7.11
N LEU A 36 3.17 7.36 7.38
CA LEU A 36 2.98 8.05 8.66
C LEU A 36 3.18 7.06 9.83
N GLU A 37 4.18 7.35 10.66
CA GLU A 37 4.60 6.52 11.78
C GLU A 37 3.60 6.64 12.93
N SER A 38 2.74 5.63 13.08
CA SER A 38 1.86 5.47 14.24
C SER A 38 1.76 3.99 14.61
N GLN A 39 1.46 3.68 15.87
CA GLN A 39 1.35 2.29 16.33
C GLN A 39 0.32 1.50 15.50
N SER A 40 -0.85 2.09 15.26
CA SER A 40 -1.89 1.46 14.43
C SER A 40 -1.46 1.36 12.95
N GLY A 41 -0.75 2.36 12.43
CA GLY A 41 -0.21 2.36 11.07
C GLY A 41 0.82 1.26 10.86
N HIS A 42 1.68 1.02 11.85
CA HIS A 42 2.67 -0.06 11.86
C HIS A 42 1.99 -1.44 11.91
N GLN A 43 1.02 -1.63 12.83
CA GLN A 43 0.27 -2.88 12.91
C GLN A 43 -0.46 -3.20 11.61
N TYR A 44 -1.06 -2.20 10.97
CA TYR A 44 -1.71 -2.37 9.67
C TYR A 44 -0.71 -2.77 8.59
N LYS A 45 0.48 -2.15 8.55
CA LYS A 45 1.54 -2.51 7.61
C LYS A 45 1.93 -3.98 7.76
N LEU A 46 2.18 -4.44 9.00
CA LEU A 46 2.52 -5.84 9.26
C LEU A 46 1.43 -6.79 8.77
N SER A 47 0.16 -6.49 9.08
CA SER A 47 -0.96 -7.32 8.62
C SER A 47 -1.12 -7.30 7.10
N LEU A 48 -0.92 -6.15 6.46
CA LEU A 48 -0.95 -5.99 5.00
C LEU A 48 0.14 -6.84 4.35
N GLU A 49 1.38 -6.74 4.83
CA GLU A 49 2.54 -7.46 4.26
C GLU A 49 2.45 -8.97 4.50
N ALA A 50 1.93 -9.40 5.66
CA ALA A 50 1.64 -10.80 5.91
C ALA A 50 0.59 -11.37 4.95
N GLU A 51 -0.48 -10.62 4.66
CA GLU A 51 -1.51 -11.05 3.71
C GLU A 51 -0.99 -11.07 2.26
N LEU A 52 -0.18 -10.07 1.86
CA LEU A 52 0.49 -10.07 0.55
C LEU A 52 1.33 -11.34 0.36
N GLN A 53 2.12 -11.70 1.37
CA GLN A 53 2.95 -12.90 1.38
C GLN A 53 2.09 -14.18 1.33
N LEU A 54 1.05 -14.28 2.16
CA LEU A 54 0.16 -15.43 2.18
C LEU A 54 -0.49 -15.65 0.81
N MET A 55 -0.98 -14.60 0.17
CA MET A 55 -1.59 -14.69 -1.16
C MET A 55 -0.58 -15.09 -2.25
N GLU A 56 0.70 -14.77 -2.08
CA GLU A 56 1.79 -15.24 -2.96
C GLU A 56 2.10 -16.72 -2.73
N GLU A 57 2.14 -17.18 -1.48
CA GLU A 57 2.29 -18.59 -1.10
C GLU A 57 1.10 -19.44 -1.58
N GLU A 58 -0.12 -18.90 -1.54
CA GLU A 58 -1.34 -19.50 -2.10
C GLU A 58 -1.35 -19.50 -3.65
N GLY A 59 -0.40 -18.83 -4.29
CA GLY A 59 -0.29 -18.76 -5.75
C GLY A 59 -1.35 -17.89 -6.44
N LEU A 60 -2.01 -16.98 -5.71
CA LEU A 60 -3.05 -16.09 -6.26
C LEU A 60 -2.44 -14.97 -7.12
N TRP A 61 -1.25 -14.53 -6.77
CA TRP A 61 -0.48 -13.52 -7.49
C TRP A 61 1.02 -13.68 -7.19
N SER A 62 1.86 -12.91 -7.87
CA SER A 62 3.31 -12.85 -7.62
C SER A 62 3.79 -11.42 -7.41
N HIS A 63 4.79 -11.27 -6.54
CA HIS A 63 5.45 -10.00 -6.33
C HIS A 63 6.20 -9.55 -7.58
N VAL A 64 6.06 -8.27 -7.92
CA VAL A 64 6.80 -7.64 -9.03
C VAL A 64 7.82 -6.65 -8.48
N THR A 65 7.40 -5.72 -7.61
CA THR A 65 8.30 -4.78 -6.95
C THR A 65 7.64 -4.12 -5.74
N THR A 66 8.46 -3.75 -4.75
CA THR A 66 8.10 -2.83 -3.68
C THR A 66 9.07 -1.66 -3.71
N ARG A 67 8.58 -0.42 -3.63
CA ARG A 67 9.41 0.78 -3.61
C ARG A 67 8.97 1.75 -2.53
N GLU A 68 9.92 2.16 -1.70
CA GLU A 68 9.77 3.33 -0.83
C GLU A 68 9.88 4.61 -1.67
N THR A 69 9.14 5.64 -1.29
CA THR A 69 9.07 6.93 -1.98
C THR A 69 9.09 8.05 -0.95
N ASP A 70 10.14 8.87 -0.93
CA ASP A 70 10.31 9.92 0.08
C ASP A 70 9.29 11.06 -0.04
N ARG A 71 8.77 11.29 -1.25
CA ARG A 71 7.80 12.35 -1.55
C ARG A 71 6.49 11.79 -2.07
N TYR A 72 5.86 10.94 -1.27
CA TYR A 72 4.65 10.22 -1.65
C TYR A 72 3.41 11.11 -1.70
N MET A 73 3.16 11.89 -0.66
CA MET A 73 2.02 12.83 -0.60
C MET A 73 2.34 14.04 0.27
N ILE A 74 1.58 15.13 0.10
CA ILE A 74 1.71 16.31 0.97
C ILE A 74 1.17 15.97 2.36
N ASP A 75 1.95 16.29 3.38
CA ASP A 75 1.52 16.28 4.78
C ASP A 75 0.67 17.52 5.05
N MET A 76 -0.65 17.35 5.03
CA MET A 76 -1.59 18.46 5.27
C MET A 76 -1.49 19.01 6.69
N TYR A 77 -0.98 18.26 7.66
CA TYR A 77 -0.78 18.74 9.03
C TYR A 77 0.41 19.70 9.11
N LYS A 78 1.46 19.46 8.32
CA LYS A 78 2.64 20.34 8.22
C LYS A 78 2.49 21.45 7.19
N TYR A 79 1.58 21.29 6.22
CA TYR A 79 1.37 22.27 5.15
C TYR A 79 0.99 23.66 5.67
N CYS A 80 0.21 23.70 6.76
CA CYS A 80 -0.24 24.93 7.42
C CYS A 80 0.86 25.66 8.20
N ASP A 81 1.98 24.99 8.51
CA ASP A 81 3.16 25.62 9.10
C ASP A 81 4.05 26.18 7.98
N ALA A 82 4.08 27.49 7.85
CA ALA A 82 4.80 28.20 6.78
C ALA A 82 6.32 27.98 6.80
N GLU A 83 6.88 27.51 7.92
CA GLU A 83 8.33 27.41 8.15
C GLU A 83 8.96 26.04 7.84
N GLN A 84 8.16 24.97 7.65
CA GLN A 84 8.73 23.63 7.39
C GLN A 84 9.03 23.41 5.91
N LYS A 85 10.32 23.16 5.61
CA LYS A 85 10.83 22.87 4.26
C LYS A 85 10.41 21.49 3.74
N ASP A 86 10.06 20.55 4.61
CA ASP A 86 9.68 19.19 4.20
C ASP A 86 8.21 18.90 4.46
N LYS A 87 7.39 19.20 3.44
CA LYS A 87 5.93 19.09 3.46
C LYS A 87 5.45 17.74 2.93
N TYR A 88 6.34 16.77 2.76
CA TYR A 88 5.98 15.48 2.19
C TYR A 88 6.06 14.38 3.25
N VAL A 89 5.13 13.43 3.13
CA VAL A 89 5.22 12.15 3.82
C VAL A 89 5.85 11.16 2.85
N HIS A 90 6.74 10.31 3.37
CA HIS A 90 7.16 9.11 2.66
C HIS A 90 5.99 8.12 2.47
N GLY A 91 6.17 7.15 1.61
CA GLY A 91 5.18 6.11 1.38
C GLY A 91 5.78 4.92 0.65
N THR A 92 4.99 3.85 0.57
CA THR A 92 5.42 2.59 -0.01
C THR A 92 4.47 2.22 -1.14
N MET A 93 5.02 1.86 -2.29
CA MET A 93 4.31 1.31 -3.44
C MET A 93 4.59 -0.18 -3.56
N TYR A 94 3.53 -0.96 -3.76
CA TYR A 94 3.57 -2.40 -4.01
C TYR A 94 2.98 -2.67 -5.38
N LEU A 95 3.67 -3.50 -6.17
CA LEU A 95 3.21 -3.96 -7.46
C LEU A 95 3.21 -5.49 -7.46
N TYR A 96 2.04 -6.07 -7.71
CA TYR A 96 1.83 -7.51 -7.83
C TYR A 96 1.19 -7.81 -9.18
N ARG A 97 1.41 -9.03 -9.68
CA ARG A 97 0.78 -9.53 -10.91
C ARG A 97 -0.11 -10.71 -10.57
N LYS A 98 -1.40 -10.63 -10.91
CA LYS A 98 -2.34 -11.75 -10.74
C LYS A 98 -1.87 -12.96 -11.55
N SER A 99 -2.06 -14.15 -10.98
CA SER A 99 -1.80 -15.41 -11.67
C SER A 99 -2.59 -15.53 -12.99
N LEU A 100 -2.12 -16.38 -13.88
CA LEU A 100 -2.73 -16.62 -15.20
C LEU A 100 -3.90 -17.60 -15.15
N GLN A 101 -4.03 -18.35 -14.06
CA GLN A 101 -5.12 -19.29 -13.80
C GLN A 101 -6.38 -18.57 -13.32
#